data_AF-I2GUV5-F1
#
_entry.id   AF-I2GUV5-F1
#
_cell.length_a   1.000
_cell.length_b   1.000
_cell.length_c   1.000
_cell.angle_alpha   90.00
_cell.angle_beta   90.00
_cell.angle_gamma   90.00
#
_symmetry.space_group_name_H-M   'P 1'
#
loop_
_entity.id
_entity.type
_entity.pdbx_description
1 polymer ?
#
loop_
_entity_poly.entity_id
_entity_poly.type
_entity_poly.pdbx_seq_one_letter_code
_entity_poly.pdbx_strand_id
1 'polypeptide(L)'
;MFKKFTKEDIHSRSKVKSSVQRTLKSKLVAQFPPLEEVIDELIPKKSQIELIKCEDKIQLYTVDGEVYFFQKFDELIPSLKFVHKFPKAFPTVQVDRGAIKFVLSGANIMCPGLTSPGAALPEAPGYEKDSIVVINAENKEHSLAIGKLLMSTEDIKSINKGHGIEMIHHLGDPLWNFSIE
;
A
#
# COMPACT_ATOMS: atom_id res chain seq x y z
N MET A 1 -4.77 -6.51 6.75
CA MET A 1 -4.42 -7.77 6.05
C MET A 1 -3.39 -8.62 6.80
N PHE A 2 -2.26 -8.07 7.26
CA PHE A 2 -1.13 -8.86 7.77
C PHE A 2 -1.07 -9.03 9.30
N LYS A 3 -2.12 -8.71 10.05
CA LYS A 3 -2.09 -8.63 11.53
C LYS A 3 -1.59 -9.90 12.25
N LYS A 4 -1.80 -11.08 11.64
CA LYS A 4 -1.36 -12.38 12.17
C LYS A 4 -0.32 -13.06 11.27
N PHE A 5 0.23 -12.34 10.30
CA PHE A 5 1.12 -12.95 9.32
C PHE A 5 2.42 -13.42 9.98
N THR A 6 2.85 -14.64 9.68
CA THR A 6 4.07 -15.24 10.22
C THR A 6 4.91 -15.93 9.14
N LYS A 7 6.12 -16.38 9.50
CA LYS A 7 6.96 -17.19 8.59
C LYS A 7 6.32 -18.56 8.27
N GLU A 8 5.41 -19.07 9.11
CA GLU A 8 4.72 -20.35 8.89
C GLU A 8 3.70 -20.27 7.74
N ASP A 9 3.21 -19.07 7.45
CA ASP A 9 2.23 -18.84 6.38
C ASP A 9 2.88 -18.95 4.99
N ILE A 10 4.21 -19.12 4.89
CA ILE A 10 4.94 -19.19 3.62
C ILE A 10 4.92 -20.62 3.07
N HIS A 11 4.33 -20.80 1.90
CA HIS A 11 4.24 -22.11 1.24
C HIS A 11 5.37 -22.37 0.24
N SER A 12 5.76 -21.38 -0.55
CA SER A 12 6.81 -21.56 -1.57
C SER A 12 7.45 -20.26 -1.99
N ARG A 13 8.69 -20.35 -2.49
CA ARG A 13 9.45 -19.23 -3.06
C ARG A 13 9.95 -19.63 -4.44
N SER A 14 9.87 -18.71 -5.41
CA SER A 14 10.27 -18.98 -6.79
C SER A 14 10.71 -17.72 -7.49
N LYS A 15 11.68 -17.83 -8.40
CA LYS A 15 12.12 -16.72 -9.24
C LYS A 15 11.10 -16.43 -10.34
N VAL A 16 10.74 -15.17 -10.50
CA VAL A 16 9.84 -14.70 -11.56
C VAL A 16 10.60 -14.63 -12.89
N LYS A 17 10.03 -15.18 -13.96
CA LYS A 17 10.63 -15.09 -15.30
C LYS A 17 10.71 -13.64 -15.77
N SER A 18 11.74 -13.29 -16.55
CA SER A 18 11.95 -11.92 -17.05
C SER A 18 10.77 -11.37 -17.89
N SER A 19 10.01 -12.23 -18.57
CA SER A 19 8.77 -11.81 -19.25
C SER A 19 7.69 -11.35 -18.26
N VAL A 20 7.48 -12.12 -17.18
CA VAL A 20 6.52 -11.80 -16.13
C VAL A 20 6.95 -10.56 -15.34
N GLN A 21 8.24 -10.40 -15.06
CA GLN A 21 8.78 -9.19 -14.43
C GLN A 21 8.47 -7.93 -15.25
N ARG A 22 8.64 -7.98 -16.59
CA ARG A 22 8.22 -6.87 -17.47
C ARG A 22 6.73 -6.58 -17.36
N THR A 23 5.89 -7.62 -17.38
CA THR A 23 4.44 -7.45 -17.19
C THR A 23 4.08 -6.82 -15.85
N LEU A 24 4.74 -7.23 -14.75
CA LEU A 24 4.51 -6.66 -13.42
C LEU A 24 4.87 -5.17 -13.38
N LYS A 25 6.01 -4.78 -13.98
CA LYS A 25 6.39 -3.37 -14.09
C LYS A 25 5.37 -2.56 -14.87
N SER A 26 4.92 -3.07 -16.03
CA SER A 26 3.87 -2.40 -16.82
C SER A 26 2.56 -2.27 -16.06
N LYS A 27 2.16 -3.28 -15.26
CA LYS A 27 0.98 -3.20 -14.40
C LYS A 27 1.12 -2.15 -13.31
N LEU A 28 2.28 -2.09 -12.64
CA LEU A 28 2.57 -1.09 -11.61
C LEU A 28 2.53 0.32 -12.18
N VAL A 29 3.14 0.56 -13.34
CA VAL A 29 3.10 1.87 -14.01
C VAL A 29 1.68 2.22 -14.46
N ALA A 30 0.93 1.26 -14.99
CA ALA A 30 -0.46 1.51 -15.37
C ALA A 30 -1.35 1.89 -14.17
N GLN A 31 -1.11 1.30 -12.99
CA GLN A 31 -1.85 1.59 -11.77
C GLN A 31 -1.35 2.86 -11.06
N PHE A 32 -0.05 3.14 -11.12
CA PHE A 32 0.62 4.28 -10.50
C PHE A 32 1.52 4.98 -11.55
N PRO A 33 0.94 5.80 -12.44
CA PRO A 33 1.64 6.39 -13.59
C PRO A 33 2.97 7.09 -13.27
N PRO A 34 3.12 7.84 -12.17
CA PRO A 34 4.40 8.51 -11.89
C PRO A 34 5.56 7.53 -11.60
N LEU A 35 5.29 6.23 -11.38
CA LEU A 35 6.36 5.24 -11.30
C LEU A 35 7.14 5.10 -12.61
N GLU A 36 6.58 5.48 -13.77
CA GLU A 36 7.28 5.37 -15.07
C GLU A 36 8.68 5.99 -15.04
N GLU A 37 8.82 7.12 -14.32
CA GLU A 37 10.08 7.87 -14.19
C GLU A 37 11.18 7.09 -13.43
N VAL A 38 10.80 6.21 -12.51
CA VAL A 38 11.73 5.58 -11.54
C VAL A 38 11.68 4.05 -11.52
N ILE A 39 10.76 3.41 -12.27
CA ILE A 39 10.51 1.96 -12.16
C ILE A 39 11.72 1.12 -12.60
N ASP A 40 12.55 1.62 -13.51
CA ASP A 40 13.81 0.99 -13.94
C ASP A 40 14.93 1.16 -12.89
N GLU A 41 14.86 2.16 -12.02
CA GLU A 41 15.78 2.34 -10.89
C GLU A 41 15.35 1.49 -9.70
N LEU A 42 14.05 1.50 -9.38
CA LEU A 42 13.48 0.73 -8.28
C LEU A 42 13.57 -0.79 -8.54
N ILE A 43 13.25 -1.22 -9.76
CA ILE A 43 13.31 -2.62 -10.19
C ILE A 43 14.21 -2.72 -11.43
N PRO A 44 15.55 -2.76 -11.26
CA PRO A 44 16.48 -2.86 -12.36
C PRO A 44 16.23 -4.07 -13.26
N LYS A 45 16.53 -3.97 -14.56
CA LYS A 45 16.39 -5.10 -15.50
C LYS A 45 17.25 -6.31 -15.11
N LYS A 46 18.32 -6.09 -14.37
CA LYS A 46 19.22 -7.14 -13.85
C LYS A 46 18.76 -7.69 -12.49
N SER A 47 17.88 -7.00 -11.78
CA SER A 47 17.35 -7.52 -10.52
C SER A 47 16.39 -8.66 -10.80
N GLN A 48 16.32 -9.60 -9.86
CA GLN A 48 15.51 -10.79 -9.96
C GLN A 48 14.34 -10.65 -9.00
N ILE A 49 13.12 -10.53 -9.52
CA ILE A 49 11.93 -10.61 -8.67
C ILE A 49 11.78 -12.05 -8.18
N GLU A 50 11.55 -12.23 -6.88
CA GLU A 50 11.10 -13.48 -6.29
C GLU A 50 9.62 -13.38 -5.90
N LEU A 51 8.88 -14.44 -6.17
CA LEU A 51 7.49 -14.62 -5.77
C LEU A 51 7.45 -15.56 -4.57
N ILE A 52 6.93 -15.06 -3.46
CA ILE A 52 6.61 -15.82 -2.25
C ILE A 52 5.10 -16.04 -2.20
N LYS A 53 4.67 -17.30 -2.26
CA LYS A 53 3.27 -17.67 -2.08
C LYS A 53 3.01 -17.97 -0.62
N CYS A 54 1.99 -17.34 -0.06
CA CYS A 54 1.61 -17.48 1.34
C CYS A 54 0.19 -18.05 1.49
N GLU A 55 -0.24 -18.23 2.74
CA GLU A 55 -1.63 -18.50 3.11
C GLU A 55 -2.58 -17.40 2.58
N ASP A 56 -3.89 -17.69 2.54
CA ASP A 56 -4.94 -16.77 2.06
C ASP A 56 -4.77 -16.27 0.61
N LYS A 57 -4.03 -17.03 -0.21
CA LYS A 57 -3.69 -16.68 -1.60
C LYS A 57 -2.90 -15.37 -1.71
N ILE A 58 -2.21 -14.98 -0.64
CA ILE A 58 -1.34 -13.81 -0.66
C ILE A 58 -0.06 -14.16 -1.43
N GLN A 59 0.34 -13.26 -2.31
CA GLN A 59 1.57 -13.34 -3.08
C GLN A 59 2.42 -12.11 -2.76
N LEU A 60 3.64 -12.32 -2.26
CA LEU A 60 4.60 -11.25 -2.02
C LEU A 60 5.63 -11.26 -3.17
N TYR A 61 5.92 -10.09 -3.71
CA TYR A 61 6.93 -9.91 -4.73
C TYR A 61 8.10 -9.12 -4.15
N THR A 62 9.26 -9.75 -4.15
CA THR A 62 10.44 -9.23 -3.49
C THR A 62 11.54 -8.93 -4.49
N VAL A 63 12.35 -7.92 -4.17
CA VAL A 63 13.57 -7.54 -4.89
C VAL A 63 14.64 -7.35 -3.84
N ASP A 64 15.77 -8.05 -3.99
CA ASP A 64 16.91 -7.98 -3.08
C ASP A 64 16.53 -8.17 -1.59
N GLY A 65 15.67 -9.16 -1.31
CA GLY A 65 15.25 -9.49 0.05
C GLY A 65 14.08 -8.66 0.60
N GLU A 66 13.71 -7.56 -0.06
CA GLU A 66 12.65 -6.65 0.39
C GLU A 66 11.34 -6.87 -0.36
N VAL A 67 10.20 -6.85 0.35
CA VAL A 67 8.88 -6.88 -0.28
C VAL A 67 8.58 -5.53 -0.91
N TYR A 68 8.41 -5.50 -2.23
CA TYR A 68 8.08 -4.28 -2.96
C TYR A 68 6.57 -4.11 -3.15
N PHE A 69 5.89 -5.21 -3.48
CA PHE A 69 4.45 -5.23 -3.65
C PHE A 69 3.93 -6.61 -3.29
N PHE A 70 2.63 -6.68 -3.03
CA PHE A 70 1.93 -7.91 -2.77
C PHE A 70 0.59 -7.90 -3.49
N GLN A 71 0.00 -9.07 -3.59
CA GLN A 71 -1.25 -9.27 -4.31
C GLN A 71 -2.11 -10.23 -3.51
N LYS A 72 -3.39 -9.89 -3.38
CA LYS A 72 -4.44 -10.79 -2.95
C LYS A 72 -5.52 -10.73 -4.03
N PHE A 73 -5.65 -11.80 -4.81
CA PHE A 73 -6.43 -11.84 -6.06
C PHE A 73 -5.75 -11.08 -7.21
N ASP A 74 -6.33 -9.99 -7.71
CA ASP A 74 -5.92 -9.37 -8.99
C ASP A 74 -5.12 -8.07 -8.84
N GLU A 75 -5.34 -7.31 -7.77
CA GLU A 75 -4.74 -5.98 -7.61
C GLU A 75 -3.34 -6.04 -6.98
N LEU A 76 -2.38 -5.30 -7.56
CA LEU A 76 -1.06 -5.11 -6.97
C LEU A 76 -1.14 -3.99 -5.95
N ILE A 77 -0.71 -4.29 -4.73
CA ILE A 77 -0.69 -3.36 -3.61
C ILE A 77 0.78 -3.11 -3.25
N PRO A 78 1.25 -1.85 -3.25
CA PRO A 78 2.64 -1.57 -2.88
C PRO A 78 2.87 -1.88 -1.39
N SER A 79 4.11 -2.18 -1.00
CA SER A 79 4.47 -2.21 0.42
C SER A 79 4.78 -0.79 0.91
N LEU A 80 4.74 -0.56 2.23
CA LEU A 80 5.12 0.75 2.77
C LEU A 80 6.60 1.08 2.48
N LYS A 81 7.49 0.08 2.53
CA LYS A 81 8.91 0.27 2.21
C LYS A 81 9.08 0.72 0.75
N PHE A 82 8.32 0.16 -0.18
CA PHE A 82 8.34 0.57 -1.58
C PHE A 82 7.78 1.98 -1.77
N VAL A 83 6.67 2.30 -1.10
CA VAL A 83 6.08 3.65 -1.10
C VAL A 83 7.09 4.68 -0.62
N HIS A 84 7.82 4.39 0.47
CA HIS A 84 8.81 5.31 1.03
C HIS A 84 9.99 5.61 0.09
N LYS A 85 10.30 4.72 -0.88
CA LYS A 85 11.34 4.98 -1.89
C LYS A 85 10.92 6.05 -2.91
N PHE A 86 9.62 6.14 -3.22
CA PHE A 86 9.10 7.17 -4.13
C PHE A 86 7.65 7.57 -3.78
N PRO A 87 7.44 8.35 -2.70
CA PRO A 87 6.10 8.61 -2.17
C PRO A 87 5.16 9.32 -3.14
N LYS A 88 5.72 10.13 -4.05
CA LYS A 88 4.97 10.95 -5.01
C LYS A 88 4.22 10.15 -6.06
N ALA A 89 4.52 8.86 -6.24
CA ALA A 89 3.82 8.03 -7.22
C ALA A 89 2.46 7.52 -6.78
N PHE A 90 2.12 7.62 -5.50
CA PHE A 90 0.96 6.92 -4.97
C PHE A 90 -0.17 7.90 -4.63
N PRO A 91 -1.44 7.53 -4.90
CA PRO A 91 -2.60 8.23 -4.37
C PRO A 91 -2.49 8.34 -2.84
N THR A 92 -2.60 9.55 -2.30
CA THR A 92 -2.36 9.78 -0.87
C THR A 92 -3.52 10.53 -0.22
N VAL A 93 -3.78 10.17 1.03
CA VAL A 93 -4.68 10.90 1.93
C VAL A 93 -3.95 11.14 3.24
N GLN A 94 -4.35 12.16 3.99
CA GLN A 94 -3.77 12.48 5.28
C GLN A 94 -4.83 12.36 6.37
N VAL A 95 -4.47 11.68 7.46
CA VAL A 95 -5.26 11.68 8.69
C VAL A 95 -4.72 12.70 9.68
N ASP A 96 -5.58 13.15 10.59
CA ASP A 96 -5.15 13.96 11.72
C ASP A 96 -4.28 13.19 12.73
N ARG A 97 -3.65 13.96 13.62
CA ARG A 97 -2.79 13.43 14.68
C ARG A 97 -3.49 12.43 15.62
N GLY A 98 -4.79 12.60 15.89
CA GLY A 98 -5.57 11.74 16.77
C GLY A 98 -5.77 10.33 16.21
N ALA A 99 -5.84 10.19 14.88
CA ALA A 99 -6.01 8.91 14.21
C ALA A 99 -4.73 8.05 14.19
N ILE A 100 -3.54 8.65 14.33
CA ILE A 100 -2.23 7.98 14.16
C ILE A 100 -2.12 6.69 14.98
N LYS A 101 -2.45 6.74 16.28
CA LYS A 101 -2.34 5.57 17.17
C LYS A 101 -3.21 4.40 16.70
N PHE A 102 -4.40 4.70 16.21
CA PHE A 102 -5.36 3.69 15.75
C PHE A 102 -4.93 3.09 14.41
N VAL A 103 -4.44 3.91 13.50
CA VAL A 103 -3.86 3.48 12.22
C VAL A 103 -2.70 2.50 12.45
N LEU A 104 -1.77 2.84 13.34
CA LEU A 104 -0.64 1.97 13.70
C LEU A 104 -1.04 0.71 14.49
N SER A 105 -2.28 0.64 14.97
CA SER A 105 -2.86 -0.56 15.59
C SER A 105 -3.61 -1.45 14.58
N GLY A 106 -3.62 -1.04 13.30
CA GLY A 106 -4.30 -1.74 12.21
C GLY A 106 -5.81 -1.49 12.14
N ALA A 107 -6.31 -0.42 12.74
CA ALA A 107 -7.73 -0.07 12.66
C ALA A 107 -8.09 0.58 11.31
N ASN A 108 -9.34 0.37 10.88
CA ASN A 108 -9.92 1.12 9.76
C ASN A 108 -10.04 2.61 10.10
N ILE A 109 -10.06 3.45 9.07
CA ILE A 109 -10.14 4.90 9.23
C ILE A 109 -11.58 5.35 9.02
N MET A 110 -12.10 6.09 10.00
CA MET A 110 -13.44 6.66 9.96
C MET A 110 -13.43 7.97 9.18
N CYS A 111 -14.53 8.29 8.49
CA CYS A 111 -14.63 9.52 7.69
C CYS A 111 -14.27 10.81 8.47
N PRO A 112 -14.68 10.99 9.75
CA PRO A 112 -14.27 12.15 10.54
C PRO A 112 -12.76 12.33 10.73
N GLY A 113 -11.98 11.23 10.68
CA GLY A 113 -10.52 11.29 10.76
C GLY A 113 -9.85 11.71 9.45
N LEU A 114 -10.62 11.86 8.36
CA LEU A 114 -10.19 12.30 7.03
C LEU A 114 -10.71 13.69 6.66
N THR A 115 -11.59 14.28 7.48
CA THR A 115 -12.26 15.57 7.22
C THR A 115 -12.02 16.59 8.35
N SER A 116 -11.25 16.21 9.37
CA SER A 116 -10.85 17.09 10.47
C SER A 116 -9.80 18.13 10.01
N PRO A 117 -9.55 19.20 10.79
CA PRO A 117 -8.63 20.27 10.38
C PRO A 117 -7.19 19.85 10.07
N GLY A 118 -6.71 18.75 10.67
CA GLY A 118 -5.38 18.18 10.42
C GLY A 118 -5.36 17.10 9.33
N ALA A 119 -6.53 16.73 8.81
CA ALA A 119 -6.66 15.76 7.73
C ALA A 119 -6.67 16.45 6.36
N ALA A 120 -6.33 15.70 5.31
CA ALA A 120 -6.36 16.20 3.94
C ALA A 120 -6.79 15.09 2.98
N LEU A 121 -7.73 15.43 2.11
CA LEU A 121 -8.19 14.61 0.99
C LEU A 121 -7.91 15.37 -0.30
N PRO A 122 -7.66 14.68 -1.43
CA PRO A 122 -7.38 15.32 -2.72
C PRO A 122 -8.51 16.27 -3.13
N GLU A 123 -8.18 17.28 -3.93
CA GLU A 123 -9.17 18.12 -4.61
C GLU A 123 -9.90 17.32 -5.70
N ALA A 124 -11.08 17.78 -6.11
CA ALA A 124 -11.87 17.09 -7.12
C ALA A 124 -11.25 17.23 -8.53
N PRO A 125 -11.26 16.16 -9.37
CA PRO A 125 -11.75 14.82 -9.06
C PRO A 125 -10.76 14.08 -8.15
N GLY A 126 -11.26 13.58 -7.03
CA GLY A 126 -10.48 12.85 -6.05
C GLY A 126 -10.34 11.38 -6.43
N TYR A 127 -10.46 10.49 -5.45
CA TYR A 127 -10.31 9.05 -5.67
C TYR A 127 -11.64 8.33 -5.50
N GLU A 128 -11.89 7.38 -6.41
CA GLU A 128 -13.08 6.55 -6.41
C GLU A 128 -13.04 5.48 -5.32
N LYS A 129 -14.21 4.94 -4.99
CA LYS A 129 -14.34 3.75 -4.14
C LYS A 129 -13.48 2.61 -4.69
N ASP A 130 -12.97 1.77 -3.79
CA ASP A 130 -12.06 0.66 -4.06
C ASP A 130 -10.64 1.05 -4.50
N SER A 131 -10.33 2.34 -4.64
CA SER A 131 -8.94 2.77 -4.92
C SER A 131 -8.00 2.45 -3.74
N ILE A 132 -6.79 1.99 -4.05
CA ILE A 132 -5.70 1.87 -3.09
C ILE A 132 -5.10 3.24 -2.80
N VAL A 133 -5.01 3.57 -1.51
CA VAL A 133 -4.47 4.85 -1.04
C VAL A 133 -3.40 4.64 0.01
N VAL A 134 -2.40 5.50 -0.01
CA VAL A 134 -1.38 5.64 1.02
C VAL A 134 -1.87 6.64 2.05
N ILE A 135 -1.69 6.30 3.33
CA ILE A 135 -2.14 7.11 4.45
C ILE A 135 -0.94 7.81 5.08
N ASN A 136 -0.87 9.12 4.88
CA ASN A 136 0.02 10.03 5.57
C ASN A 136 -0.63 10.53 6.87
N ALA A 137 0.17 11.17 7.71
CA ALA A 137 -0.32 11.81 8.92
C ALA A 137 0.22 13.22 9.07
N GLU A 138 -0.60 14.06 9.68
CA GLU A 138 -0.24 15.41 10.06
C GLU A 138 1.12 15.44 10.81
N ASN A 139 2.04 16.30 10.34
CA ASN A 139 3.39 16.47 10.90
C ASN A 139 4.25 15.19 10.89
N LYS A 140 4.06 14.30 9.91
CA LYS A 140 4.92 13.13 9.67
C LYS A 140 5.42 13.12 8.22
N GLU A 141 6.72 12.85 8.07
CA GLU A 141 7.36 12.78 6.75
C GLU A 141 7.02 11.47 6.01
N HIS A 142 6.98 10.35 6.75
CA HIS A 142 6.73 9.04 6.16
C HIS A 142 5.28 8.59 6.33
N SER A 143 4.77 7.91 5.31
CA SER A 143 3.44 7.29 5.31
C SER A 143 3.32 6.21 6.37
N LEU A 144 2.16 6.13 7.00
CA LEU A 144 1.89 5.21 8.11
C LEU A 144 1.26 3.90 7.67
N ALA A 145 0.46 3.93 6.61
CA ALA A 145 -0.36 2.80 6.21
C ALA A 145 -0.74 2.83 4.73
N ILE A 146 -1.29 1.71 4.29
CA ILE A 146 -1.90 1.50 2.98
C ILE A 146 -3.28 0.91 3.25
N GLY A 147 -4.27 1.43 2.54
CA GLY A 147 -5.65 1.04 2.71
C GLY A 147 -6.41 1.12 1.40
N LYS A 148 -7.66 0.66 1.45
CA LYS A 148 -8.59 0.73 0.34
C LYS A 148 -9.78 1.59 0.69
N LEU A 149 -10.16 2.49 -0.21
CA LEU A 149 -11.33 3.33 -0.03
C LEU A 149 -12.61 2.49 -0.03
N LEU A 150 -13.46 2.68 0.98
CA LEU A 150 -14.78 2.05 1.08
C LEU A 150 -15.89 2.92 0.46
N MET A 151 -15.57 4.18 0.16
CA MET A 151 -16.39 5.20 -0.48
C MET A 151 -15.45 6.20 -1.17
N SER A 152 -15.94 6.97 -2.15
CA SER A 152 -15.12 7.98 -2.83
C SER A 152 -14.68 9.08 -1.87
N THR A 153 -13.61 9.81 -2.20
CA THR A 153 -13.15 10.91 -1.36
C THR A 153 -14.18 12.05 -1.22
N GLU A 154 -15.03 12.21 -2.22
CA GLU A 154 -16.16 13.13 -2.29
C GLU A 154 -17.28 12.70 -1.32
N ASP A 155 -17.60 11.41 -1.29
CA ASP A 155 -18.56 10.84 -0.35
C ASP A 155 -18.03 10.94 1.09
N ILE A 156 -16.73 10.72 1.31
CA ILE A 156 -16.09 10.90 2.63
C ILE A 156 -16.29 12.33 3.13
N LYS A 157 -16.03 13.32 2.26
CA LYS A 157 -16.20 14.75 2.59
C LYS A 157 -17.66 15.11 2.88
N SER A 158 -18.59 14.63 2.07
CA SER A 158 -20.00 15.03 2.13
C SER A 158 -20.79 14.29 3.22
N ILE A 159 -20.62 12.97 3.35
CA ILE A 159 -21.36 12.13 4.31
C ILE A 159 -20.74 12.25 5.70
N ASN A 160 -19.41 12.30 5.78
CA ASN A 160 -18.62 12.41 7.00
C ASN A 160 -19.03 11.43 8.13
N LYS A 161 -19.43 10.20 7.77
CA LYS A 161 -19.88 9.18 8.73
C LYS A 161 -19.53 7.78 8.23
N GLY A 162 -19.17 6.90 9.17
CA GLY A 162 -18.84 5.50 8.88
C GLY A 162 -17.35 5.28 8.56
N HIS A 163 -17.05 4.11 8.00
CA HIS A 163 -15.69 3.73 7.62
C HIS A 163 -15.37 4.28 6.22
N GLY A 164 -14.35 5.12 6.12
CA GLY A 164 -13.88 5.67 4.85
C GLY A 164 -12.82 4.78 4.20
N ILE A 165 -11.92 4.19 4.99
CA ILE A 165 -10.81 3.37 4.49
C ILE A 165 -10.70 2.08 5.28
N GLU A 166 -10.62 0.96 4.56
CA GLU A 166 -10.25 -0.35 5.09
C GLU A 166 -8.72 -0.50 5.18
N MET A 167 -8.22 -0.96 6.32
CA MET A 167 -6.80 -1.12 6.58
C MET A 167 -6.20 -2.37 5.91
N ILE A 168 -5.19 -2.19 5.07
CA ILE A 168 -4.48 -3.30 4.42
C ILE A 168 -3.17 -3.59 5.15
N HIS A 169 -2.27 -2.62 5.20
CA HIS A 169 -0.90 -2.76 5.69
C HIS A 169 -0.50 -1.48 6.44
N HIS A 170 0.18 -1.61 7.58
CA HIS A 170 0.62 -0.45 8.35
C HIS A 170 2.03 -0.61 8.90
N LEU A 171 2.65 0.51 9.27
CA LEU A 171 3.95 0.54 9.89
C LEU A 171 3.91 -0.25 11.21
N GLY A 172 4.88 -1.14 11.38
CA GLY A 172 4.99 -2.02 12.54
C GLY A 172 4.15 -3.30 12.47
N ASP A 173 3.37 -3.52 11.40
CA ASP A 173 2.71 -4.80 11.21
C ASP A 173 3.73 -5.91 10.84
N PRO A 174 3.32 -7.20 10.85
CA PRO A 174 4.23 -8.28 10.53
C PRO A 174 4.85 -8.22 9.14
N LEU A 175 4.17 -7.66 8.12
CA LEU A 175 4.76 -7.48 6.79
C LEU A 175 5.84 -6.38 6.80
N TRP A 176 5.65 -5.32 7.57
CA TRP A 176 6.65 -4.26 7.72
C TRP A 176 7.96 -4.80 8.30
N ASN A 177 7.84 -5.65 9.31
CA ASN A 177 8.97 -6.30 9.98
C ASN A 177 9.46 -7.56 9.23
N PHE A 178 8.78 -7.96 8.15
CA PHE A 178 9.18 -9.12 7.39
C PHE A 178 10.49 -8.86 6.66
N SER A 179 11.42 -9.80 6.85
CA SER A 179 12.63 -9.97 6.06
C SER A 179 12.68 -11.43 5.59
N ILE A 180 13.19 -11.62 4.37
CA ILE A 180 13.42 -12.94 3.79
C ILE A 180 14.52 -13.71 4.56
N GLU A 181 15.45 -12.96 5.16
CA GLU A 181 16.57 -13.45 5.98
C GLU A 181 16.12 -14.00 7.36
#